data_AF-A0A957C4S0-F1
#
_entry.id   AF-A0A957C4S0-F1
#
_cell.length_a   1.000
_cell.length_b   1.000
_cell.length_c   1.000
_cell.angle_alpha   90.00
_cell.angle_beta   90.00
_cell.angle_gamma   90.00
#
_symmetry.space_group_name_H-M   'P 1'
#
loop_
_entity.id
_entity.type
_entity.pdbx_description
1 polymer ?
#
loop_
_entity_poly.entity_id
_entity_poly.type
_entity_poly.pdbx_seq_one_letter_code
_entity_poly.pdbx_strand_id
1 'polypeptide(L)'
;DIHKIDWLKIDIEGAELEALAGAQRTLETYRPKVIIEVAAAHLERAGHSPQSIFAFWEQLGYHIFEITEDGATMRLTNPQRIAEVDGLNLLCTPAEKPHDASVTN
;
A
#
# COMPACT_ATOMS: atom_id res chain seq x y z
N ASP A 1 -21.47 1.65 15.28
CA ASP A 1 -20.40 2.35 14.54
C ASP A 1 -19.09 1.61 14.61
N ILE A 2 -18.25 1.80 13.58
CA ILE A 2 -16.86 1.33 13.55
C ILE A 2 -15.98 2.51 13.94
N HIS A 3 -15.12 2.34 14.94
CA HIS A 3 -14.27 3.41 15.46
C HIS A 3 -12.78 3.21 15.17
N LYS A 4 -12.39 2.02 14.69
CA LYS A 4 -10.99 1.68 14.42
C LYS A 4 -10.90 0.55 13.41
N ILE A 5 -9.90 0.63 12.54
CA ILE A 5 -9.46 -0.46 11.66
C ILE A 5 -7.94 -0.49 11.75
N ASP A 6 -7.38 -1.58 12.26
CA ASP A 6 -5.93 -1.73 12.44
C ASP A 6 -5.25 -2.33 11.20
N TRP A 7 -5.97 -3.20 10.49
CA TRP A 7 -5.45 -3.97 9.37
C TRP A 7 -6.45 -4.05 8.23
N LEU A 8 -5.93 -4.08 7.00
CA LEU A 8 -6.66 -4.39 5.78
C LEU A 8 -5.83 -5.38 4.97
N LYS A 9 -6.44 -6.45 4.45
CA LYS A 9 -5.82 -7.29 3.41
C LYS A 9 -6.58 -7.10 2.11
N ILE A 10 -5.84 -6.94 1.02
CA ILE A 10 -6.36 -6.82 -0.35
C ILE A 10 -5.65 -7.89 -1.18
N ASP A 11 -6.43 -8.74 -1.82
CA ASP A 11 -5.94 -9.90 -2.56
C ASP A 11 -6.98 -10.16 -3.65
N ILE A 12 -6.87 -9.38 -4.73
CA ILE A 12 -7.85 -9.27 -5.79
C ILE A 12 -7.10 -9.14 -7.11
N GLU A 13 -7.31 -10.07 -8.04
CA GLU A 13 -6.49 -10.21 -9.26
C GLU A 13 -6.72 -9.04 -10.26
N GLY A 14 -6.06 -7.90 -10.06
CA GLY A 14 -6.03 -6.76 -11.00
C GLY A 14 -6.94 -5.58 -10.65
N ALA A 15 -7.85 -5.71 -9.67
CA ALA A 15 -8.75 -4.63 -9.25
C ALA A 15 -8.23 -3.86 -8.01
N GLU A 16 -6.93 -3.97 -7.73
CA GLU A 16 -6.29 -3.42 -6.54
C GLU A 16 -6.46 -1.90 -6.47
N LEU A 17 -6.20 -1.20 -7.57
CA LEU A 17 -6.26 0.27 -7.57
C LEU A 17 -7.70 0.78 -7.39
N GLU A 18 -8.70 0.09 -7.96
CA GLU A 18 -10.12 0.38 -7.76
C GLU A 18 -10.54 0.16 -6.30
N ALA A 19 -10.12 -0.95 -5.70
CA ALA A 19 -10.41 -1.21 -4.29
C ALA A 19 -9.74 -0.18 -3.38
N LEU A 20 -8.50 0.20 -3.67
CA LEU A 20 -7.78 1.26 -2.96
C LEU A 20 -8.47 2.63 -3.10
N ALA A 21 -8.93 2.98 -4.30
CA ALA A 21 -9.69 4.20 -4.53
C ALA A 21 -11.01 4.20 -3.75
N GLY A 22 -11.75 3.08 -3.76
CA GLY A 22 -12.97 2.92 -2.96
C GLY A 22 -12.71 2.96 -1.45
N ALA A 23 -11.55 2.49 -1.01
CA ALA A 23 -11.12 2.48 0.38
C ALA A 23 -10.41 3.77 0.83
N GLN A 24 -10.26 4.78 -0.04
CA GLN A 24 -9.46 5.97 0.24
C GLN A 24 -9.84 6.64 1.57
N ARG A 25 -11.13 6.88 1.82
CA ARG A 25 -11.59 7.49 3.08
C ARG A 25 -11.21 6.64 4.31
N THR A 26 -11.29 5.32 4.20
CA THR A 26 -10.90 4.38 5.26
C THR A 26 -9.40 4.49 5.53
N LEU A 27 -8.59 4.49 4.47
CA LEU A 27 -7.14 4.56 4.56
C LEU A 27 -6.64 5.91 5.09
N GLU A 28 -7.32 7.00 4.77
CA GLU A 28 -7.04 8.35 5.30
C GLU A 28 -7.45 8.49 6.78
N THR A 29 -8.63 7.97 7.13
CA THR A 29 -9.23 8.15 8.47
C THR A 29 -8.58 7.23 9.50
N TYR A 30 -8.54 5.94 9.21
CA TYR A 30 -8.12 4.93 10.19
C TYR A 30 -6.64 4.56 10.09
N ARG A 31 -5.99 4.90 8.97
CA ARG A 31 -4.57 4.64 8.75
C ARG A 31 -4.17 3.18 9.07
N PRO A 32 -4.91 2.15 8.60
CA PRO A 32 -4.57 0.76 8.92
C PRO A 32 -3.24 0.36 8.27
N LYS A 33 -2.57 -0.65 8.81
CA LYS A 33 -1.56 -1.36 8.03
C LYS A 33 -2.25 -2.18 6.94
N VAL A 34 -1.69 -2.23 5.76
CA VAL A 34 -2.29 -2.95 4.63
C VAL A 34 -1.35 -4.03 4.14
N ILE A 35 -1.88 -5.24 3.95
CA ILE A 35 -1.19 -6.26 3.16
C ILE A 35 -1.91 -6.34 1.81
N ILE A 36 -1.17 -6.15 0.72
CA ILE A 36 -1.74 -6.20 -0.62
C ILE A 36 -0.90 -7.09 -1.53
N GLU A 37 -1.54 -8.05 -2.18
CA GLU A 37 -0.92 -8.82 -3.26
C GLU A 37 -1.06 -8.06 -4.57
N VAL A 38 0.02 -7.99 -5.35
CA VAL A 38 0.04 -7.35 -6.67
C VAL A 38 0.79 -8.20 -7.67
N ALA A 39 0.24 -8.27 -8.87
CA ALA A 39 0.85 -8.95 -10.00
C ALA A 39 0.87 -7.99 -11.20
N ALA A 40 2.05 -7.75 -11.77
CA ALA A 40 2.20 -6.82 -12.89
C ALA A 40 1.26 -7.16 -14.06
N ALA A 41 1.13 -8.45 -14.37
CA ALA A 41 0.24 -8.92 -15.43
C ALA A 41 -1.24 -8.63 -15.15
N HIS A 42 -1.66 -8.64 -13.88
CA HIS A 42 -3.05 -8.35 -13.50
C HIS A 42 -3.34 -6.86 -13.52
N LEU A 43 -2.41 -6.04 -13.02
CA LEU A 43 -2.49 -4.58 -13.12
C LEU A 43 -2.59 -4.13 -14.58
N GLU A 44 -1.72 -4.64 -15.45
CA GLU A 44 -1.73 -4.29 -16.88
C GLU A 44 -3.04 -4.64 -17.57
N ARG A 45 -3.60 -5.83 -17.27
CA ARG A 45 -4.90 -6.26 -17.80
C ARG A 45 -6.06 -5.36 -17.35
N ALA A 46 -5.96 -4.78 -16.16
CA ALA A 46 -6.91 -3.81 -15.64
C ALA A 46 -6.65 -2.37 -16.12
N GLY A 47 -5.59 -2.13 -16.90
CA GLY A 47 -5.22 -0.81 -17.41
C GLY A 47 -4.41 0.03 -16.43
N HIS A 48 -3.85 -0.59 -15.40
CA HIS A 48 -2.99 0.03 -14.39
C HIS A 48 -1.53 -0.35 -14.59
N SER A 49 -0.65 0.32 -13.84
CA SER A 49 0.77 0.01 -13.85
C SER A 49 1.30 -0.21 -12.44
N PRO A 50 2.40 -0.96 -12.27
CA PRO A 50 3.13 -1.03 -11.02
C PRO A 50 3.41 0.35 -10.39
N GLN A 51 3.66 1.36 -11.23
CA GLN A 51 3.91 2.73 -10.81
C GLN A 51 2.66 3.40 -10.22
N SER A 52 1.45 3.11 -10.72
CA SER A 52 0.23 3.73 -10.20
C SER A 52 -0.09 3.25 -8.78
N ILE A 53 0.09 1.94 -8.51
CA ILE A 53 -0.03 1.39 -7.15
C ILE A 53 1.00 2.00 -6.21
N PHE A 54 2.27 2.05 -6.63
CA PHE A 54 3.34 2.62 -5.81
C PHE A 54 3.07 4.10 -5.48
N ALA A 55 2.71 4.89 -6.49
CA ALA A 55 2.39 6.30 -6.33
C ALA A 55 1.18 6.54 -5.43
N PHE A 56 0.14 5.69 -5.50
CA PHE A 56 -1.02 5.77 -4.62
C PHE A 56 -0.61 5.72 -3.14
N TRP A 57 0.22 4.75 -2.78
CA TRP A 57 0.70 4.59 -1.40
C TRP A 57 1.58 5.76 -0.97
N GLU A 58 2.49 6.21 -1.81
CA GLU A 58 3.36 7.36 -1.49
C GLU A 58 2.56 8.66 -1.30
N GLN A 59 1.61 8.95 -2.19
CA GLN A 59 0.73 10.12 -2.08
C GLN A 59 -0.09 10.11 -0.80
N LEU A 60 -0.50 8.92 -0.35
CA LEU A 60 -1.22 8.73 0.89
C LEU A 60 -0.28 8.74 2.12
N GLY A 61 1.02 8.91 1.93
CA GLY A 61 2.01 8.92 3.01
C GLY A 61 2.16 7.54 3.66
N TYR A 62 2.21 6.48 2.87
CA TYR A 62 2.56 5.13 3.33
C TYR A 62 4.00 4.77 2.92
N HIS A 63 4.62 3.91 3.71
CA HIS A 63 5.83 3.17 3.34
C HIS A 63 5.45 1.80 2.82
N ILE A 64 6.13 1.35 1.77
CA ILE A 64 5.86 0.09 1.08
C ILE A 64 7.01 -0.85 1.36
N PHE A 65 6.69 -2.09 1.71
CA PHE A 65 7.65 -3.16 1.94
C PHE A 65 7.23 -4.39 1.15
N GLU A 66 8.18 -5.10 0.55
CA GLU A 66 7.98 -6.47 0.10
C GLU A 66 8.04 -7.39 1.32
N ILE A 67 7.11 -8.33 1.42
CA ILE A 67 7.18 -9.48 2.33
C ILE A 67 7.84 -10.61 1.56
N THR A 68 9.05 -10.99 1.96
CA THR A 68 9.81 -12.08 1.33
C THR A 68 9.26 -13.45 1.77
N GLU A 69 9.62 -14.52 1.06
CA GLU A 69 9.14 -15.89 1.35
C GLU A 69 9.48 -16.37 2.77
N ASP A 70 10.59 -15.89 3.35
CA ASP A 70 11.01 -16.19 4.72
C ASP A 70 10.33 -15.31 5.78
N GLY A 71 9.41 -14.43 5.36
CA GLY A 71 8.64 -13.53 6.21
C GLY A 71 9.39 -12.26 6.62
N ALA A 72 10.60 -12.02 6.11
CA ALA A 72 11.26 -10.73 6.30
C ALA A 72 10.58 -9.62 5.49
N THR A 73 10.86 -8.36 5.83
CA THR A 73 10.33 -7.21 5.12
C THR A 73 11.46 -6.35 4.55
N MET A 74 11.35 -6.02 3.27
CA MET A 74 12.31 -5.16 2.58
C MET A 74 11.62 -3.90 2.10
N ARG A 75 12.11 -2.73 2.53
CA ARG A 75 11.52 -1.45 2.11
C ARG A 75 11.72 -1.24 0.62
N LEU A 76 10.62 -1.01 -0.09
CA LEU A 76 10.63 -0.62 -1.49
C LEU A 76 10.62 0.90 -1.59
N THR A 77 11.64 1.45 -2.25
CA THR A 77 11.73 2.88 -2.61
C THR A 77 11.61 3.08 -4.12
N ASN A 78 11.27 2.02 -4.85
CA ASN A 78 11.24 2.02 -6.30
C ASN A 78 10.16 1.03 -6.81
N PRO A 79 9.25 1.47 -7.72
CA PRO A 79 8.21 0.61 -8.29
C PRO A 79 8.71 -0.50 -9.22
N GLN A 80 9.96 -0.47 -9.71
CA GLN A 80 10.47 -1.50 -10.63
C GLN A 80 10.35 -2.92 -10.08
N ARG A 81 10.52 -3.10 -8.76
CA ARG A 81 10.39 -4.42 -8.12
C ARG A 81 9.01 -5.05 -8.33
N ILE A 82 7.94 -4.24 -8.33
CA ILE A 82 6.57 -4.69 -8.57
C ILE A 82 6.37 -5.08 -10.05
N ALA A 83 7.12 -4.47 -10.97
CA ALA A 83 7.05 -4.77 -12.40
C ALA A 83 7.79 -6.06 -12.79
N GLU A 84 8.76 -6.50 -11.99
CA GLU A 84 9.66 -7.62 -12.31
C GLU A 84 9.16 -8.96 -11.75
N VAL A 85 8.22 -8.94 -10.81
CA VAL A 85 7.75 -10.12 -10.08
C VAL A 85 6.25 -10.26 -10.22
N ASP A 86 5.82 -11.47 -10.54
CA ASP A 86 4.41 -11.84 -10.56
C ASP A 86 4.03 -12.38 -9.17
N GLY A 87 2.99 -11.80 -8.55
CA GLY A 87 2.51 -12.23 -7.23
C GLY A 87 3.37 -11.75 -6.05
N LEU A 88 3.55 -10.44 -5.92
CA LEU A 88 4.30 -9.83 -4.82
C LEU A 88 3.37 -9.49 -3.65
N ASN A 89 3.71 -9.96 -2.45
CA ASN A 89 3.03 -9.55 -1.22
C ASN A 89 3.68 -8.28 -0.66
N LEU A 90 2.92 -7.19 -0.60
CA LEU A 90 3.35 -5.91 -0.06
C LEU A 90 2.76 -5.68 1.33
N LEU A 91 3.58 -5.20 2.26
CA LEU A 91 3.14 -4.55 3.49
C LEU A 91 3.24 -3.03 3.31
N CYS A 92 2.10 -2.35 3.35
CA CYS A 92 2.02 -0.90 3.34
C CYS A 92 1.70 -0.39 4.74
N THR A 93 2.60 0.41 5.32
CA THR A 93 2.42 0.98 6.66
C THR A 93 2.30 2.50 6.59
N PRO A 94 1.45 3.14 7.41
CA PRO A 94 1.48 4.59 7.57
C PRO A 94 2.90 5.11 7.85
N ALA A 95 3.37 6.10 7.11
CA ALA A 95 4.50 6.90 7.57
C ALA A 95 4.10 7.59 8.89
N GLU A 96 5.04 7.72 9.83
CA GLU A 96 4.81 8.53 11.03
C GLU A 96 4.36 9.92 10.60
N LYS A 97 3.31 10.44 11.23
CA LYS A 97 2.97 11.86 11.06
C LYS A 97 4.22 12.65 11.48
N PRO A 98 4.67 13.64 10.70
CA PRO A 98 5.66 14.59 11.20
C PRO A 98 5.17 15.05 12.56
N HIS A 99 5.96 14.82 13.61
CA HIS A 99 5.64 15.31 14.94
C HIS A 99 5.49 16.82 14.77
N ASP A 100 4.29 17.35 15.05
CA ASP A 100 4.03 18.77 14.93
C ASP A 100 4.99 19.49 15.88
N ALA A 101 6.04 20.09 15.33
CA ALA A 101 7.07 20.82 16.08
C ALA A 101 6.55 22.22 16.46
N SER A 102 5.30 22.31 16.90
CA SER A 102 4.65 23.55 17.31
C SER A 102 3.89 23.39 18.64
N VAL A 103 4.58 22.83 19.63
CA VAL A 103 4.30 23.15 21.04
C VAL A 103 5.62 23.52 21.69
N THR A 104 6.01 24.79 21.53
CA THR A 104 6.98 25.41 22.44
C THR A 104 6.18 26.22 23.45
N ASN A 105 6.43 25.91 24.73
CA ASN A 105 5.86 26.54 25.93
C ASN A 105 5.95 28.06 25.95
#